data_AF-A0A542IAY8-F1
#
_entry.id   AF-A0A542IAY8-F1
#
_cell.length_a   1.000
_cell.length_b   1.000
_cell.length_c   1.000
_cell.angle_alpha   90.00
_cell.angle_beta   90.00
_cell.angle_gamma   90.00
#
_symmetry.space_group_name_H-M   'P 1'
#
loop_
_entity.id
_entity.type
_entity.pdbx_description
1 polymer ?
#
loop_
_entity_poly.entity_id
_entity_poly.type
_entity_poly.pdbx_seq_one_letter_code
_entity_poly.pdbx_strand_id
1 'polypeptide(L)'
;MSIFGNSIFGNKATDMVGGGQENTAPSNTVQKTDAQWREELTPEEYHVLRQAGTERPYTGEYWDSHTEGVYQCRACGAQLFTSNEKFDSHCGWPSFWAPLAEGNVRYIHDRTLGMDRIEVRCASCDSHLGHVFEGEGYGTPTDQRYCINSVSLRLVGKDDAEVGPQG
;
A
#
# COMPACT_ATOMS: atom_id res chain seq x y z
N MET A 1 -12.14 71.64 11.36
CA MET A 1 -11.27 72.23 10.32
C MET A 1 -10.39 71.11 9.81
N SER A 2 -10.82 70.43 8.75
CA SER A 2 -10.57 70.76 7.34
C SER A 2 -9.37 69.97 6.81
N ILE A 3 -9.59 68.80 6.19
CA ILE A 3 -9.57 68.50 4.73
C ILE A 3 -8.30 68.91 3.96
N PHE A 4 -8.00 68.04 2.98
CA PHE A 4 -6.99 68.09 1.89
C PHE A 4 -5.61 67.50 2.22
N GLY A 5 -5.04 66.57 1.44
CA GLY A 5 -5.44 65.98 0.16
C GLY A 5 -4.29 65.16 -0.44
N ASN A 6 -4.69 64.10 -1.17
CA ASN A 6 -3.99 63.23 -2.12
C ASN A 6 -2.54 63.53 -2.57
N SER A 7 -1.76 62.45 -2.68
CA SER A 7 -1.12 62.06 -3.96
C SER A 7 -0.75 60.56 -3.96
N ILE A 8 -1.51 59.68 -4.62
CA ILE A 8 -1.27 59.07 -5.95
C ILE A 8 0.20 58.82 -6.31
N PHE A 9 0.67 57.59 -6.12
CA PHE A 9 1.55 56.88 -7.07
C PHE A 9 1.22 55.38 -7.00
N GLY A 10 0.90 54.79 -8.15
CA GLY A 10 0.40 53.43 -8.26
C GLY A 10 1.49 52.38 -8.45
N ASN A 11 1.08 51.12 -8.27
CA ASN A 11 1.72 49.92 -8.82
C ASN A 11 0.58 48.90 -9.02
N LYS A 12 0.18 48.68 -10.28
CA LYS A 12 0.53 47.50 -11.10
C LYS A 12 -0.13 46.21 -10.60
N ALA A 13 -1.08 45.75 -11.42
CA ALA A 13 -1.71 44.45 -11.37
C ALA A 13 -0.69 43.31 -11.43
N THR A 14 -0.96 42.27 -10.67
CA THR A 14 -0.62 40.89 -11.01
C THR A 14 -1.76 40.02 -10.52
N ASP A 15 -2.66 39.68 -11.44
CA ASP A 15 -3.33 38.38 -11.41
C ASP A 15 -2.23 37.32 -11.46
N MET A 16 -2.23 36.37 -10.52
CA MET A 16 -1.73 35.01 -10.73
C MET A 16 -2.41 34.04 -9.75
N VAL A 17 -3.25 33.22 -10.38
CA VAL A 17 -3.66 31.87 -10.04
C VAL A 17 -2.66 31.12 -9.16
N GLY A 18 -3.15 30.50 -8.08
CA GLY A 18 -2.43 29.51 -7.29
C GLY A 18 -3.41 28.52 -6.70
N GLY A 19 -3.84 27.56 -7.52
CA GLY A 19 -4.63 26.42 -7.08
C GLY A 19 -3.84 25.61 -6.05
N GLY A 20 -4.31 25.62 -4.81
CA GLY A 20 -3.93 24.61 -3.84
C GLY A 20 -4.49 23.29 -4.33
N GLN A 21 -3.63 22.41 -4.81
CA GLN A 21 -3.98 21.02 -5.07
C GLN A 21 -4.33 20.40 -3.71
N GLU A 22 -5.63 20.25 -3.45
CA GLU A 22 -6.10 19.26 -2.49
C GLU A 22 -5.56 17.92 -2.97
N ASN A 23 -4.62 17.36 -2.21
CA ASN A 23 -4.22 15.98 -2.34
C ASN A 23 -5.43 15.11 -2.02
N THR A 24 -6.27 14.85 -3.02
CA THR A 24 -7.35 13.88 -2.92
C THR A 24 -6.71 12.49 -2.84
N ALA A 25 -6.32 12.11 -1.62
CA ALA A 25 -6.12 10.72 -1.27
C ALA A 25 -7.42 9.96 -1.62
N PRO A 26 -7.34 8.72 -2.15
CA PRO A 26 -8.54 7.99 -2.56
C PRO A 26 -9.48 7.82 -1.37
N SER A 27 -10.62 8.52 -1.41
CA SER A 27 -11.60 8.60 -0.33
C SER A 27 -12.57 7.42 -0.36
N ASN A 28 -12.06 6.21 -0.07
CA ASN A 28 -12.93 5.12 0.35
C ASN A 28 -12.15 4.10 1.18
N THR A 29 -11.77 4.51 2.39
CA THR A 29 -11.25 3.57 3.37
C THR A 29 -12.39 2.64 3.81
N VAL A 30 -12.24 1.34 3.61
CA VAL A 30 -13.18 0.32 4.05
C VAL A 30 -13.35 0.41 5.57
N GLN A 31 -14.55 0.78 6.01
CA GLN A 31 -14.91 0.85 7.42
C GLN A 31 -15.69 -0.41 7.81
N LYS A 32 -15.06 -1.28 8.59
CA LYS A 32 -15.71 -2.44 9.22
C LYS A 32 -15.27 -2.54 10.67
N THR A 33 -16.18 -3.02 11.51
CA THR A 33 -15.92 -3.30 12.91
C THR A 33 -15.05 -4.54 13.07
N ASP A 34 -14.40 -4.67 14.22
CA ASP A 34 -13.63 -5.86 14.58
C ASP A 34 -14.47 -7.16 14.53
N ALA A 35 -15.74 -7.09 14.91
CA ALA A 35 -16.65 -8.23 14.84
C ALA A 35 -16.87 -8.68 13.39
N GLN A 36 -17.15 -7.73 12.49
CA GLN A 36 -17.31 -8.03 11.06
C GLN A 36 -16.03 -8.62 10.46
N TRP A 37 -14.86 -8.09 10.82
CA TRP A 37 -13.60 -8.68 10.36
C TRP A 37 -13.37 -10.10 10.88
N ARG A 38 -13.76 -10.40 12.12
CA ARG A 38 -13.67 -11.77 12.67
C ARG A 38 -14.65 -12.75 12.05
N GLU A 39 -15.76 -12.26 11.51
CA GLU A 39 -16.73 -13.07 10.77
C GLU A 39 -16.26 -13.38 9.34
N GLU A 40 -15.61 -12.41 8.68
CA GLU A 40 -15.18 -12.55 7.28
C GLU A 40 -13.81 -13.21 7.10
N LEU A 41 -12.90 -13.02 8.06
CA LEU A 41 -11.53 -13.52 7.99
C LEU A 41 -11.38 -14.79 8.82
N THR A 42 -10.54 -15.71 8.33
CA THR A 42 -10.08 -16.82 9.17
C THR A 42 -9.27 -16.31 10.38
N PRO A 43 -9.12 -17.10 11.45
CA PRO A 43 -8.35 -16.68 12.62
C PRO A 43 -6.91 -16.26 12.30
N GLU A 44 -6.26 -16.93 11.36
CA GLU A 44 -4.90 -16.62 10.91
C GLU A 44 -4.86 -15.32 10.09
N GLU A 45 -5.76 -15.16 9.13
CA GLU A 45 -5.92 -13.93 8.37
C GLU A 45 -6.19 -12.73 9.29
N TYR A 46 -7.10 -12.86 10.24
CA TYR A 46 -7.39 -11.81 11.21
C TYR A 46 -6.16 -11.46 12.06
N HIS A 47 -5.42 -12.47 12.53
CA HIS A 47 -4.21 -12.24 13.32
C HIS A 47 -3.15 -11.44 12.54
N VAL A 48 -2.88 -11.82 11.28
CA VAL A 48 -1.92 -11.10 10.43
C VAL A 48 -2.47 -9.72 10.05
N LEU A 49 -3.63 -9.67 9.39
CA LEU A 49 -4.19 -8.47 8.77
C LEU A 49 -4.60 -7.40 9.78
N ARG A 50 -5.13 -7.78 10.95
CA ARG A 50 -5.71 -6.82 11.93
C ARG A 50 -4.87 -6.64 13.19
N GLN A 51 -4.05 -7.62 13.56
CA GLN A 51 -3.22 -7.57 14.76
C GLN A 51 -1.72 -7.44 14.46
N ALA A 52 -1.35 -7.18 13.20
CA ALA A 52 0.03 -7.07 12.75
C ALA A 52 0.88 -8.31 13.11
N GLY A 53 0.25 -9.49 13.06
CA GLY A 53 0.95 -10.76 13.16
C GLY A 53 1.84 -11.03 11.95
N THR A 54 2.71 -12.02 12.04
CA THR A 54 3.59 -12.43 10.95
C THR A 54 3.51 -13.94 10.78
N GLU A 55 3.28 -14.40 9.55
CA GLU A 55 3.28 -15.82 9.23
C GLU A 55 4.70 -16.40 9.35
N ARG A 56 4.81 -17.72 9.50
CA ARG A 56 6.13 -18.36 9.57
C ARG A 56 6.82 -18.30 8.20
N PRO A 57 8.16 -18.14 8.15
CA PRO A 57 8.87 -18.16 6.89
C PRO A 57 8.73 -19.53 6.20
N TYR A 58 8.65 -19.51 4.87
CA TYR A 58 8.55 -20.67 3.99
C TYR A 58 7.28 -21.52 4.16
N THR A 59 6.24 -20.98 4.81
CA THR A 59 4.94 -21.69 4.97
C THR A 59 3.81 -21.06 4.17
N GLY A 60 3.94 -19.80 3.75
CA GLY A 60 2.89 -19.07 3.02
C GLY A 60 2.64 -19.60 1.61
N GLU A 61 1.41 -19.51 1.12
CA GLU A 61 1.01 -19.96 -0.22
C GLU A 61 1.89 -19.41 -1.37
N TYR A 62 2.40 -18.19 -1.23
CA TYR A 62 3.06 -17.44 -2.31
C TYR A 62 4.56 -17.20 -2.11
N TRP A 63 5.20 -17.81 -1.11
CA TRP A 63 6.63 -17.56 -0.87
C TRP A 63 7.49 -17.96 -2.09
N ASP A 64 7.19 -19.12 -2.71
CA ASP A 64 7.87 -19.68 -3.89
C ASP A 64 7.03 -19.61 -5.17
N SER A 65 5.95 -18.84 -5.17
CA SER A 65 5.07 -18.76 -6.35
C SER A 65 5.68 -17.88 -7.43
N HIS A 66 5.63 -18.35 -8.67
CA HIS A 66 6.00 -17.60 -9.88
C HIS A 66 4.81 -17.41 -10.83
N THR A 67 3.59 -17.64 -10.34
CA THR A 67 2.38 -17.53 -11.16
C THR A 67 2.15 -16.08 -11.57
N GLU A 68 1.92 -15.84 -12.87
CA GLU A 68 1.62 -14.51 -13.40
C GLU A 68 0.24 -14.04 -12.92
N GLY A 69 0.15 -12.80 -12.43
CA GLY A 69 -1.11 -12.23 -11.98
C GLY A 69 -0.97 -11.02 -11.07
N VAL A 70 -2.10 -10.67 -10.45
CA VAL A 70 -2.21 -9.54 -9.52
C VAL A 70 -2.46 -10.04 -8.11
N TYR A 71 -1.65 -9.58 -7.17
CA TYR A 71 -1.81 -9.85 -5.74
C TYR A 71 -2.69 -8.78 -5.12
N GLN A 72 -3.87 -9.20 -4.67
CA GLN A 72 -4.87 -8.34 -4.04
C GLN A 72 -4.82 -8.47 -2.51
N CYS A 73 -5.22 -7.42 -1.80
CA CYS A 73 -5.44 -7.47 -0.36
C CYS A 73 -6.49 -8.53 -0.04
N ARG A 74 -6.15 -9.54 0.77
CA ARG A 74 -7.08 -10.62 1.08
C ARG A 74 -8.35 -10.14 1.82
N ALA A 75 -8.26 -9.03 2.56
CA ALA A 75 -9.39 -8.46 3.29
C ALA A 75 -10.38 -7.67 2.42
N CYS A 76 -9.89 -6.83 1.50
CA CYS A 76 -10.75 -5.88 0.77
C CYS A 76 -10.71 -6.01 -0.76
N GLY A 77 -9.85 -6.85 -1.31
CA GLY A 77 -9.71 -7.04 -2.77
C GLY A 77 -8.95 -5.93 -3.49
N ALA A 78 -8.44 -4.91 -2.79
CA ALA A 78 -7.62 -3.87 -3.40
C ALA A 78 -6.39 -4.47 -4.07
N GLN A 79 -6.06 -4.06 -5.30
CA GLN A 79 -4.86 -4.53 -6.00
C GLN A 79 -3.61 -3.91 -5.37
N LEU A 80 -2.65 -4.72 -4.96
CA LEU A 80 -1.48 -4.25 -4.19
C LEU A 80 -0.18 -4.41 -4.95
N PHE A 81 0.05 -5.59 -5.53
CA PHE A 81 1.30 -5.94 -6.22
C PHE A 81 1.00 -6.73 -7.49
N THR A 82 1.98 -6.82 -8.39
CA THR A 82 1.93 -7.67 -9.58
C THR A 82 3.08 -8.68 -9.54
N SER A 83 2.92 -9.79 -10.25
CA SER A 83 3.98 -10.78 -10.43
C SER A 83 5.23 -10.22 -11.13
N ASN A 84 5.10 -9.17 -11.96
CA ASN A 84 6.24 -8.54 -12.64
C ASN A 84 7.23 -7.91 -11.65
N GLU A 85 6.72 -7.45 -10.51
CA GLU A 85 7.48 -6.82 -9.44
C GLU A 85 7.96 -7.84 -8.40
N LYS A 86 7.50 -9.09 -8.48
CA LYS A 86 7.90 -10.16 -7.56
C LYS A 86 9.31 -10.66 -7.89
N PHE A 87 10.11 -10.94 -6.87
CA PHE A 87 11.44 -11.52 -7.02
C PHE A 87 11.80 -12.44 -5.84
N ASP A 88 12.84 -13.26 -6.04
CA ASP A 88 13.31 -14.20 -5.02
C ASP A 88 14.36 -13.54 -4.12
N SER A 89 13.93 -13.12 -2.94
CA SER A 89 14.82 -12.56 -1.92
C SER A 89 15.42 -13.63 -0.99
N HIS A 90 14.91 -14.86 -1.08
CA HIS A 90 15.16 -15.99 -0.18
C HIS A 90 14.83 -15.74 1.30
N CYS A 91 14.05 -14.70 1.64
CA CYS A 91 13.70 -14.40 3.03
C CYS A 91 12.62 -15.32 3.63
N GLY A 92 11.91 -16.08 2.79
CA GLY A 92 10.82 -16.97 3.21
C GLY A 92 9.42 -16.39 3.13
N TRP A 93 9.27 -15.18 2.61
CA TRP A 93 7.99 -14.52 2.33
C TRP A 93 7.99 -13.97 0.89
N PRO A 94 6.81 -13.84 0.24
CA PRO A 94 6.75 -13.19 -1.07
C PRO A 94 7.35 -11.78 -1.00
N SER A 95 8.23 -11.51 -1.96
CA SER A 95 8.99 -10.26 -2.01
C SER A 95 8.73 -9.53 -3.31
N PHE A 96 8.46 -8.24 -3.22
CA PHE A 96 8.24 -7.36 -4.38
C PHE A 96 9.19 -6.17 -4.32
N TRP A 97 9.56 -5.59 -5.47
CA TRP A 97 10.40 -4.39 -5.50
C TRP A 97 9.60 -3.09 -5.65
N ALA A 98 8.32 -3.16 -5.99
CA ALA A 98 7.42 -2.00 -5.98
C ALA A 98 5.95 -2.43 -5.78
N PRO A 99 5.08 -1.56 -5.22
CA PRO A 99 3.64 -1.73 -5.30
C PRO A 99 3.14 -1.52 -6.74
N LEU A 100 1.95 -2.04 -7.04
CA LEU A 100 1.31 -1.93 -8.36
C LEU A 100 1.08 -0.46 -8.76
N ALA A 101 0.72 0.39 -7.80
CA ALA A 101 0.60 1.83 -8.02
C ALA A 101 0.90 2.60 -6.72
N GLU A 102 1.34 3.83 -6.86
CA GLU A 102 1.46 4.77 -5.75
C GLU A 102 0.10 4.93 -5.04
N GLY A 103 0.12 4.95 -3.71
CA GLY A 103 -1.07 5.08 -2.90
C GLY A 103 -1.87 3.79 -2.65
N ASN A 104 -1.50 2.65 -3.23
CA ASN A 104 -2.14 1.36 -2.90
C ASN A 104 -1.69 0.82 -1.52
N VAL A 105 -0.51 1.24 -1.06
CA VAL A 105 0.03 0.92 0.25
C VAL A 105 0.32 2.19 1.05
N ARG A 106 0.28 2.07 2.38
CA ARG A 106 0.71 3.09 3.34
C ARG A 106 1.93 2.58 4.10
N TYR A 107 2.75 3.52 4.54
CA TYR A 107 3.96 3.27 5.30
C TYR A 107 3.81 3.80 6.73
N ILE A 108 4.18 2.98 7.72
CA ILE A 108 4.18 3.34 9.13
C ILE A 108 5.55 3.02 9.70
N HIS A 109 6.18 3.98 10.38
CA HIS A 109 7.44 3.71 11.07
C HIS A 109 7.20 2.77 12.27
N ASP A 110 7.87 1.62 12.25
CA ASP A 110 7.81 0.59 13.28
C ASP A 110 9.16 0.53 14.00
N ARG A 111 9.17 1.03 15.24
CA ARG A 111 10.35 1.04 16.13
C ARG A 111 10.30 -0.04 17.21
N THR A 112 9.43 -1.04 17.04
CA THR A 112 9.31 -2.13 18.00
C THR A 112 10.55 -3.03 17.95
N LEU A 113 10.80 -3.78 19.04
CA LEU A 113 11.92 -4.72 19.16
C LEU A 113 13.32 -4.10 18.96
N GLY A 114 13.46 -2.77 19.07
CA GLY A 114 14.73 -2.07 18.92
C GLY A 114 15.24 -1.99 17.48
N MET A 115 14.41 -2.32 16.50
CA MET A 115 14.70 -2.20 15.07
C MET A 115 14.01 -0.96 14.51
N ASP A 116 14.58 -0.34 13.47
CA ASP A 116 13.89 0.70 12.69
C ASP A 116 13.42 0.06 11.38
N ARG A 117 12.12 -0.18 11.27
CA ARG A 117 11.48 -0.81 10.11
C ARG A 117 10.34 0.06 9.62
N ILE A 118 9.93 -0.16 8.38
CA ILE A 118 8.75 0.50 7.82
C ILE A 118 7.68 -0.57 7.58
N GLU A 119 6.64 -0.55 8.41
CA GLU A 119 5.45 -1.37 8.23
C GLU A 119 4.69 -0.91 6.98
N VAL A 120 4.26 -1.89 6.18
CA VAL A 120 3.45 -1.69 4.98
C VAL A 120 2.02 -2.14 5.27
N ARG A 121 1.05 -1.26 5.01
CA ARG A 121 -0.38 -1.57 5.13
C ARG A 121 -1.14 -1.30 3.85
N CYS A 122 -2.27 -1.97 3.67
CA CYS A 122 -3.20 -1.63 2.61
C CYS A 122 -3.76 -0.23 2.84
N ALA A 123 -3.67 0.64 1.83
CA ALA A 123 -4.22 1.99 1.93
C ALA A 123 -5.76 1.98 2.02
N SER A 124 -6.42 1.01 1.37
CA SER A 124 -7.88 0.93 1.30
C SER A 124 -8.54 0.42 2.59
N CYS A 125 -7.95 -0.51 3.34
CA CYS A 125 -8.61 -1.09 4.54
C CYS A 125 -7.76 -1.11 5.82
N ASP A 126 -6.55 -0.57 5.76
CA ASP A 126 -5.60 -0.55 6.88
C ASP A 126 -5.13 -1.92 7.36
N SER A 127 -5.29 -2.96 6.54
CA SER A 127 -4.76 -4.27 6.91
C SER A 127 -3.23 -4.27 6.85
N HIS A 128 -2.59 -4.82 7.87
CA HIS A 128 -1.16 -5.11 7.89
C HIS A 128 -0.82 -6.08 6.76
N LEU A 129 0.25 -5.77 6.03
CA LEU A 129 0.75 -6.61 4.94
C LEU A 129 2.12 -7.19 5.29
N GLY A 130 3.02 -6.37 5.83
CA GLY A 130 4.39 -6.77 6.18
C GLY A 130 5.27 -5.54 6.37
N HIS A 131 6.50 -5.61 5.88
CA HIS A 131 7.48 -4.52 6.00
C HIS A 131 8.22 -4.28 4.67
N VAL A 132 8.70 -3.05 4.48
CA VAL A 132 9.60 -2.69 3.38
C VAL A 132 10.99 -2.39 3.93
N PHE A 133 11.99 -2.87 3.20
CA PHE A 133 13.41 -2.64 3.46
C PHE A 133 14.05 -2.04 2.21
N GLU A 134 15.11 -1.26 2.37
CA GLU A 134 15.82 -0.58 1.28
C GLU A 134 17.32 -0.73 1.46
N GLY A 135 18.08 -0.67 0.37
CA GLY A 135 19.55 -0.63 0.42
C GLY A 135 20.22 -1.97 0.67
N GLU A 136 19.51 -3.08 0.44
CA GLU A 136 20.03 -4.44 0.62
C GLU A 136 20.82 -4.94 -0.60
N GLY A 137 20.74 -4.23 -1.74
CA GLY A 137 21.51 -4.51 -2.94
C GLY A 137 20.90 -5.60 -3.83
N TYR A 138 19.58 -5.75 -3.87
CA TYR A 138 18.90 -6.86 -4.57
C TYR A 138 18.91 -6.74 -6.11
N GLY A 139 19.61 -5.78 -6.71
CA GLY A 139 19.69 -5.62 -8.17
C GLY A 139 18.34 -5.32 -8.84
N THR A 140 17.31 -5.01 -8.05
CA THR A 140 15.98 -4.62 -8.50
C THR A 140 15.98 -3.13 -8.87
N PRO A 141 15.04 -2.66 -9.71
CA PRO A 141 15.02 -1.27 -10.17
C PRO A 141 15.00 -0.21 -9.06
N THR A 142 14.41 -0.53 -7.91
CA THR A 142 14.23 0.38 -6.77
C THR A 142 15.17 0.09 -5.60
N ASP A 143 15.83 -1.06 -5.60
CA ASP A 143 16.53 -1.62 -4.43
C ASP A 143 15.68 -1.66 -3.14
N GLN A 144 14.35 -1.74 -3.32
CA GLN A 144 13.39 -1.95 -2.23
C GLN A 144 12.98 -3.42 -2.19
N ARG A 145 12.71 -3.92 -0.99
CA ARG A 145 12.15 -5.24 -0.74
C ARG A 145 10.91 -5.13 0.14
N TYR A 146 9.75 -5.20 -0.50
CA TYR A 146 8.45 -5.36 0.15
C TYR A 146 8.30 -6.82 0.57
N CYS A 147 8.59 -7.11 1.84
CA CYS A 147 8.48 -8.42 2.45
C CYS A 147 7.07 -8.59 3.02
N ILE A 148 6.20 -9.29 2.30
CA ILE A 148 4.76 -9.32 2.57
C ILE A 148 4.34 -10.70 3.05
N ASN A 149 3.44 -10.79 4.02
CA ASN A 149 2.84 -12.05 4.43
C ASN A 149 1.94 -12.59 3.29
N SER A 150 2.14 -13.84 2.90
CA SER A 150 1.29 -14.52 1.92
C SER A 150 -0.18 -14.56 2.35
N VAL A 151 -0.45 -14.79 3.63
CA VAL A 151 -1.81 -14.76 4.24
C VAL A 151 -2.51 -13.42 3.98
N SER A 152 -1.77 -12.33 3.75
CA SER A 152 -2.36 -11.03 3.48
C SER A 152 -2.78 -10.82 2.03
N LEU A 153 -2.39 -11.72 1.13
CA LEU A 153 -2.55 -11.58 -0.32
C LEU A 153 -3.51 -12.62 -0.87
N ARG A 154 -4.19 -12.31 -1.95
CA ARG A 154 -4.88 -13.27 -2.81
C ARG A 154 -4.40 -13.05 -4.23
N LEU A 155 -3.87 -14.10 -4.86
CA LEU A 155 -3.46 -14.03 -6.25
C LEU A 155 -4.69 -14.21 -7.16
N VAL A 156 -4.86 -13.28 -8.11
CA VAL A 156 -5.73 -13.45 -9.27
C VAL A 156 -4.82 -13.72 -10.46
N GLY A 157 -4.85 -14.95 -10.96
CA GLY A 157 -4.03 -15.38 -12.08
C GLY A 157 -4.39 -14.59 -13.34
N LYS A 158 -3.39 -14.36 -14.21
CA LYS A 158 -3.59 -13.65 -15.47
C LYS A 158 -4.67 -14.29 -16.35
N ASP A 159 -4.68 -15.62 -16.41
CA ASP A 159 -5.66 -16.37 -17.19
C ASP A 159 -7.08 -16.31 -16.57
N ASP A 160 -7.18 -16.14 -15.26
CA ASP A 160 -8.46 -15.99 -14.55
C ASP A 160 -9.05 -14.57 -14.71
N ALA A 161 -8.21 -13.58 -14.98
CA ALA A 161 -8.64 -12.18 -15.17
C ALA A 161 -9.32 -11.95 -16.53
N GLU A 162 -8.97 -12.74 -17.56
CA GLU A 162 -9.54 -12.64 -18.91
C GLU A 162 -10.90 -13.36 -19.04
N VAL A 163 -11.26 -14.21 -18.07
CA VAL A 163 -12.56 -14.92 -18.01
C VAL A 163 -13.55 -14.12 -17.14
N GLY A 164 -13.84 -12.88 -17.52
CA GLY A 164 -14.95 -12.10 -16.95
C GLY A 164 -16.32 -12.69 -17.34
N PRO A 165 -17.40 -12.41 -16.58
CA PRO A 165 -18.67 -13.10 -16.74
C PRO A 165 -19.27 -12.84 -18.13
N GLN A 166 -19.40 -13.90 -18.91
CA GLN A 166 -20.23 -13.90 -20.11
C GLN A 166 -21.68 -13.74 -19.62
N GLY A 167 -22.27 -12.58 -19.93
CA GLY A 167 -23.65 -12.24 -19.57
C GLY A 167 -24.69 -13.12 -20.24
#